data_AF-A0A956RIW8-F1
#
_entry.id   AF-A0A956RIW8-F1
#
_cell.length_a   1.000
_cell.length_b   1.000
_cell.length_c   1.000
_cell.angle_alpha   90.00
_cell.angle_beta   90.00
_cell.angle_gamma   90.00
#
_symmetry.space_group_name_H-M   'P 1'
#
loop_
_entity.id
_entity.type
_entity.pdbx_description
1 polymer ?
#
loop_
_entity_poly.entity_id
_entity_poly.type
_entity_poly.pdbx_seq_one_letter_code
_entity_poly.pdbx_strand_id
1 'polypeptide(L)'
;MCCFSRPVRHVSGTSIFARDAEDGRQLLVYSMNFDADEALAMILPLPVPPAPGDDAVRFIDLERYPRLFRDLGRAFPPLLQAKSRGAPLAAAARARPRLTVHRVGRFEASFVPTLAEFSRLDERFRVAPEVWDSLPQYRDYGFAVFKLRPRRRLLGLWRRRQTVHPMAFSFPRRDPATLFFPTVHVHDGVAPARAKFDHTLYCQPAPAIAETFAWERSSGPLGHHVDDARAGGVIDPASPGYRVTLVGERPNHDVTLTPPPGLALELLRARGAHHELTLRAAAAYYDDIYSEQQRRWSATARRHVNVLGAALRDGLLELERARREAWGLTPYDPALPEMHANGDRVWSFTTWRVEPGDSPGPCRVRFTVFNDDVEPQLVAWTFSRVPDAARVREVQAALERLLAETTARFSTSRAP
;
A
#
# COMPACT_ATOMS: atom_id res chain seq x y z
N MET A 1 5.06 -3.82 -15.36
CA MET A 1 4.62 -3.70 -16.75
C MET A 1 3.13 -4.00 -16.80
N CYS A 2 2.44 -3.69 -17.89
CA CYS A 2 1.01 -4.01 -18.08
C CYS A 2 0.86 -5.19 -19.03
N CYS A 3 -0.38 -5.48 -19.43
CA CYS A 3 -0.65 -6.25 -20.63
C CYS A 3 -0.51 -5.37 -21.89
N PHE A 4 0.31 -5.79 -22.84
CA PHE A 4 0.47 -5.13 -24.14
C PHE A 4 0.04 -6.04 -25.29
N SER A 5 -0.68 -5.49 -26.26
CA SER A 5 -1.15 -6.25 -27.45
C SER A 5 -0.05 -6.61 -28.44
N ARG A 6 1.10 -5.93 -28.38
CA ARG A 6 2.25 -6.09 -29.29
C ARG A 6 3.56 -5.95 -28.51
N PRO A 7 4.70 -6.39 -29.06
CA PRO A 7 6.00 -6.23 -28.42
C PRO A 7 6.29 -4.79 -27.99
N VAL A 8 6.77 -4.64 -26.76
CA VAL A 8 7.17 -3.35 -26.19
C VAL A 8 8.66 -3.42 -25.86
N ARG A 9 9.45 -2.44 -26.31
CA ARG A 9 10.91 -2.48 -26.11
C ARG A 9 11.28 -2.23 -24.65
N HIS A 10 10.56 -1.32 -24.01
CA HIS A 10 10.89 -0.87 -22.66
C HIS A 10 9.65 -0.29 -21.98
N VAL A 11 9.47 -0.63 -20.70
CA VAL A 11 8.50 0.00 -19.80
C VAL A 11 9.17 0.25 -18.45
N SER A 12 8.99 1.43 -17.86
CA SER A 12 9.57 1.76 -16.54
C SER A 12 8.87 2.93 -15.87
N GLY A 13 9.14 3.11 -14.57
CA GLY A 13 8.60 4.22 -13.78
C GLY A 13 7.08 4.17 -13.80
N THR A 14 6.54 2.98 -13.57
CA THR A 14 5.10 2.79 -13.51
C THR A 14 4.58 3.42 -12.22
N SER A 15 3.53 4.21 -12.32
CA SER A 15 2.85 4.75 -11.15
C SER A 15 1.35 4.53 -11.28
N ILE A 16 0.74 4.00 -10.23
CA ILE A 16 -0.69 3.71 -10.19
C ILE A 16 -1.26 4.36 -8.94
N PHE A 17 -2.37 5.08 -9.07
CA PHE A 17 -3.15 5.58 -7.95
C PHE A 17 -4.50 4.89 -7.96
N ALA A 18 -4.98 4.45 -6.80
CA ALA A 18 -6.32 3.91 -6.65
C ALA A 18 -7.02 4.50 -5.42
N ARG A 19 -8.33 4.76 -5.51
CA ARG A 19 -9.15 5.09 -4.35
C ARG A 19 -10.57 4.60 -4.50
N ASP A 20 -11.24 4.48 -3.37
CA ASP A 20 -12.69 4.38 -3.32
C ASP A 20 -13.34 5.60 -3.97
N ALA A 21 -14.38 5.35 -4.75
CA ALA A 21 -15.26 6.37 -5.31
C ALA A 21 -16.71 6.07 -4.88
N GLU A 22 -17.59 7.04 -5.13
CA GLU A 22 -19.02 6.91 -4.85
C GLU A 22 -19.64 5.70 -5.56
N ASP A 23 -20.79 5.24 -5.06
CA ASP A 23 -21.59 4.16 -5.65
C ASP A 23 -20.85 2.82 -5.85
N GLY A 24 -19.95 2.49 -4.91
CA GLY A 24 -19.19 1.23 -4.96
C GLY A 24 -18.15 1.18 -6.08
N ARG A 25 -17.83 2.32 -6.70
CA ARG A 25 -16.84 2.40 -7.77
C ARG A 25 -15.42 2.52 -7.21
N GLN A 26 -14.45 2.24 -8.07
CA GLN A 26 -13.05 2.54 -7.83
C GLN A 26 -12.58 3.56 -8.87
N LEU A 27 -11.84 4.57 -8.42
CA LEU A 27 -11.05 5.45 -9.29
C LEU A 27 -9.65 4.88 -9.44
N LEU A 28 -9.14 4.88 -10.67
CA LEU A 28 -7.79 4.46 -10.99
C LEU A 28 -7.11 5.48 -11.89
N VAL A 29 -5.85 5.77 -11.59
CA VAL A 29 -4.97 6.54 -12.46
C VAL A 29 -3.72 5.73 -12.73
N TYR A 30 -3.27 5.72 -13.98
CA TYR A 30 -2.11 4.97 -14.41
C TYR A 30 -1.16 5.86 -15.21
N SER A 31 0.14 5.77 -14.94
CA SER A 31 1.19 6.43 -15.71
C SER A 31 2.40 5.52 -15.87
N MET A 32 3.09 5.63 -16.98
CA MET A 32 4.34 4.91 -17.23
C MET A 32 5.20 5.61 -18.29
N ASN A 33 6.46 5.20 -18.36
CA ASN A 33 7.31 5.48 -19.51
C ASN A 33 7.38 4.24 -20.40
N PHE A 34 7.25 4.42 -21.71
CA PHE A 34 7.38 3.32 -22.66
C PHE A 34 8.19 3.68 -23.91
N ASP A 35 8.70 2.65 -24.59
CA ASP A 35 9.26 2.70 -25.94
C ASP A 35 8.73 1.52 -26.77
N ALA A 36 8.27 1.79 -27.99
CA ALA A 36 7.67 0.81 -28.89
C ALA A 36 7.99 1.15 -30.34
N ASP A 37 8.06 0.11 -31.19
CA ASP A 37 8.28 0.26 -32.63
C ASP A 37 7.05 0.71 -33.39
N GLU A 38 5.90 0.24 -32.95
CA GLU A 38 4.62 0.38 -33.63
C GLU A 38 3.53 0.85 -32.66
N ALA A 39 2.36 1.14 -33.22
CA ALA A 39 1.18 1.40 -32.41
C ALA A 39 0.70 0.10 -31.76
N LEU A 40 0.37 0.18 -30.47
CA LEU A 40 -0.05 -0.96 -29.67
C LEU A 40 -1.14 -0.54 -28.68
N ALA A 41 -1.75 -1.51 -28.00
CA ALA A 41 -2.64 -1.24 -26.88
C ALA A 41 -2.00 -1.64 -25.57
N MET A 42 -2.19 -0.80 -24.55
CA MET A 42 -2.09 -1.20 -23.15
C MET A 42 -3.48 -1.63 -22.69
N ILE A 43 -3.57 -2.82 -22.11
CA ILE A 43 -4.81 -3.44 -21.65
C ILE A 43 -4.70 -3.63 -20.14
N LEU A 44 -5.71 -3.16 -19.41
CA LEU A 44 -5.80 -3.28 -17.96
C LEU A 44 -7.02 -4.13 -17.61
N PRO A 45 -6.84 -5.36 -17.07
CA PRO A 45 -7.94 -6.14 -16.52
C PRO A 45 -8.59 -5.39 -15.35
N LEU A 46 -9.92 -5.41 -15.27
CA LEU A 46 -10.72 -4.75 -14.24
C LEU A 46 -11.70 -5.75 -13.61
N PRO A 47 -11.68 -5.94 -12.27
CA PRO A 47 -12.63 -6.79 -11.57
C PRO A 47 -13.97 -6.05 -11.43
N VAL A 48 -14.69 -5.97 -12.54
CA VAL A 48 -16.06 -5.45 -12.62
C VAL A 48 -17.07 -6.56 -12.24
N PRO A 49 -18.30 -6.19 -11.85
CA PRO A 49 -19.40 -7.15 -11.76
C PRO A 49 -19.56 -7.93 -13.08
N PRO A 50 -19.96 -9.22 -13.04
CA PRO A 50 -20.16 -10.01 -14.25
C PRO A 50 -21.10 -9.34 -15.24
N ALA A 51 -20.77 -9.44 -16.53
CA ALA A 51 -21.55 -8.85 -17.64
C ALA A 51 -21.85 -7.34 -17.44
N PRO A 52 -20.82 -6.49 -17.27
CA PRO A 52 -21.04 -5.05 -17.14
C PRO A 52 -21.56 -4.45 -18.47
N GLY A 53 -22.27 -3.34 -18.39
CA GLY A 53 -22.64 -2.57 -19.59
C GLY A 53 -21.42 -1.93 -20.27
N ASP A 54 -21.55 -1.59 -21.55
CA ASP A 54 -20.50 -0.93 -22.36
C ASP A 54 -20.03 0.41 -21.77
N ASP A 55 -20.87 1.07 -20.96
CA ASP A 55 -20.62 2.36 -20.30
C ASP A 55 -20.19 2.21 -18.82
N ALA A 56 -19.93 1.00 -18.35
CA ALA A 56 -19.56 0.73 -16.97
C ALA A 56 -18.28 1.48 -16.54
N VAL A 57 -17.37 1.75 -17.47
CA VAL A 57 -16.13 2.51 -17.22
C VAL A 57 -16.27 3.95 -17.69
N ARG A 58 -15.96 4.89 -16.79
CA ARG A 58 -15.96 6.34 -17.09
C ARG A 58 -14.52 6.84 -17.14
N PHE A 59 -14.05 7.24 -18.31
CA PHE A 59 -12.71 7.83 -18.48
C PHE A 59 -12.67 9.29 -18.03
N ILE A 60 -11.55 9.71 -17.46
CA ILE A 60 -11.35 11.04 -16.88
C ILE A 60 -10.14 11.67 -17.58
N ASP A 61 -10.34 12.90 -18.09
CA ASP A 61 -9.28 13.64 -18.78
C ASP A 61 -8.34 14.33 -17.79
N LEU A 62 -7.09 13.85 -17.73
CA LEU A 62 -6.00 14.46 -16.98
C LEU A 62 -4.93 15.07 -17.89
N GLU A 63 -5.22 15.41 -19.16
CA GLU A 63 -4.27 16.07 -20.07
C GLU A 63 -3.72 17.36 -19.45
N ARG A 64 -4.56 18.08 -18.68
CA ARG A 64 -4.18 19.32 -17.99
C ARG A 64 -3.36 19.10 -16.72
N TYR A 65 -3.19 17.85 -16.27
CA TYR A 65 -2.40 17.51 -15.10
C TYR A 65 -1.34 16.42 -15.31
N PRO A 66 -0.39 16.60 -16.25
CA PRO A 66 0.62 15.58 -16.57
C PRO A 66 1.63 15.32 -15.43
N ARG A 67 1.57 16.09 -14.34
CA ARG A 67 2.53 16.07 -13.22
C ARG A 67 1.95 15.45 -11.95
N LEU A 68 0.73 14.89 -12.00
CA LEU A 68 0.02 14.33 -10.84
C LEU A 68 0.91 13.44 -9.97
N PHE A 69 1.53 12.39 -10.53
CA PHE A 69 2.36 11.47 -9.74
C PHE A 69 3.64 12.09 -9.17
N ARG A 70 4.21 13.08 -9.85
CA ARG A 70 5.35 13.83 -9.31
C ARG A 70 4.92 14.65 -8.08
N ASP A 71 3.74 15.25 -8.16
CA ASP A 71 3.19 16.05 -7.08
C ASP A 71 2.71 15.16 -5.91
N LEU A 72 2.08 14.01 -6.19
CA LEU A 72 1.83 12.94 -5.20
C LEU A 72 3.11 12.49 -4.50
N GLY A 73 4.19 12.25 -5.24
CA GLY A 73 5.48 11.85 -4.67
C GLY A 73 6.07 12.84 -3.66
N ARG A 74 5.70 14.13 -3.73
CA ARG A 74 6.14 15.14 -2.75
C ARG A 74 5.47 15.00 -1.39
N ALA A 75 4.33 14.33 -1.32
CA ALA A 75 3.63 14.06 -0.06
C ALA A 75 4.33 13.00 0.80
N PHE A 76 5.39 12.38 0.28
CA PHE A 76 6.13 11.31 0.93
C PHE A 76 7.63 11.65 0.94
N PRO A 77 8.04 12.70 1.69
CA PRO A 77 9.44 13.05 1.82
C PRO A 77 10.21 11.84 2.37
N PRO A 78 11.48 11.63 1.96
CA PRO A 78 12.30 10.59 2.57
C PRO A 78 12.26 10.80 4.08
N LEU A 79 11.77 9.80 4.83
CA LEU A 79 11.93 9.78 6.28
C LEU A 79 13.42 10.06 6.52
N LEU A 80 13.72 11.08 7.33
CA LEU A 80 15.07 11.49 7.65
C LEU A 80 15.84 10.26 8.16
N GLN A 81 16.52 9.55 7.26
CA GLN A 81 17.67 8.74 7.64
C GLN A 81 18.60 9.75 8.26
N ALA A 82 18.89 9.59 9.55
CA ALA A 82 19.90 10.37 10.23
C ALA A 82 21.11 10.42 9.30
N LYS A 83 21.44 11.61 8.79
CA LYS A 83 22.61 11.81 7.94
C LYS A 83 23.78 11.34 8.79
N SER A 84 24.29 10.14 8.54
CA SER A 84 25.60 9.77 9.01
C SER A 84 26.54 10.85 8.48
N ARG A 85 27.13 11.63 9.39
CA ARG A 85 28.12 12.65 9.05
C ARG A 85 29.38 11.91 8.60
N GLY A 86 29.38 11.43 7.36
CA GLY A 86 30.58 11.03 6.65
C GLY A 86 31.27 12.28 6.12
N ALA A 87 32.53 12.47 6.51
CA ALA A 87 33.43 13.51 6.03
C ALA A 87 33.67 13.40 4.50
N PRO A 88 34.14 14.46 3.83
CA PRO A 88 33.97 14.64 2.39
C PRO A 88 35.00 13.85 1.57
N LEU A 89 34.54 13.17 0.53
CA LEU A 89 35.39 12.75 -0.59
C LEU A 89 34.87 13.41 -1.87
N ALA A 90 35.73 14.27 -2.42
CA ALA A 90 35.48 15.00 -3.65
C ALA A 90 35.46 14.06 -4.85
N ALA A 91 34.39 14.14 -5.64
CA ALA A 91 34.43 14.01 -7.09
C ALA A 91 33.18 14.69 -7.68
N ALA A 92 33.39 15.88 -8.25
CA ALA A 92 32.37 16.64 -8.95
C ALA A 92 31.99 15.94 -10.27
N ALA A 93 30.79 15.38 -10.33
CA ALA A 93 30.16 15.04 -11.60
C ALA A 93 29.25 16.21 -12.02
N ARG A 94 29.67 16.93 -13.06
CA ARG A 94 28.91 18.00 -13.73
C ARG A 94 27.50 17.51 -14.08
N ALA A 95 26.47 18.09 -13.47
CA ALA A 95 25.09 17.91 -13.90
C ALA A 95 24.92 18.53 -15.29
N ARG A 96 24.56 17.69 -16.28
CA ARG A 96 24.18 18.17 -17.61
C ARG A 96 22.80 18.87 -17.54
N PRO A 97 22.60 19.98 -18.27
CA PRO A 97 21.33 20.68 -18.26
C PRO A 97 20.23 19.81 -18.89
N ARG A 98 19.05 19.81 -18.25
CA ARG A 98 17.85 19.12 -18.73
C ARG A 98 17.34 19.79 -20.01
N LEU A 99 16.97 18.97 -20.98
CA LEU A 99 16.30 19.41 -22.20
C LEU A 99 14.83 19.72 -21.96
N THR A 100 14.34 20.75 -22.64
CA THR A 100 12.93 21.16 -22.71
C THR A 100 12.07 20.03 -23.30
N VAL A 101 10.96 19.70 -22.64
CA VAL A 101 10.01 18.66 -23.07
C VAL A 101 8.71 19.33 -23.54
N HIS A 102 8.30 19.02 -24.77
CA HIS A 102 7.03 19.47 -25.37
C HIS A 102 5.91 18.43 -25.22
N ARG A 103 4.68 18.96 -25.25
CA ARG A 103 3.34 18.40 -25.00
C ARG A 103 3.11 16.99 -25.56
N VAL A 104 2.49 16.11 -24.74
CA VAL A 104 1.97 14.79 -25.18
C VAL A 104 0.67 14.47 -24.44
N GLY A 105 -0.42 14.36 -25.19
CA GLY A 105 -1.64 13.65 -24.77
C GLY A 105 -2.78 13.70 -25.79
N ARG A 106 -3.17 12.52 -26.33
CA ARG A 106 -4.20 12.27 -27.36
C ARG A 106 -4.58 10.77 -27.38
N PHE A 107 -4.68 10.10 -26.23
CA PHE A 107 -4.94 8.66 -26.24
C PHE A 107 -6.40 8.36 -26.61
N GLU A 108 -6.59 7.28 -27.35
CA GLU A 108 -7.91 6.69 -27.57
C GLU A 108 -8.08 5.58 -26.54
N ALA A 109 -9.14 5.66 -25.74
CA ALA A 109 -9.48 4.67 -24.74
C ALA A 109 -10.81 3.98 -25.10
N SER A 110 -10.94 2.72 -24.71
CA SER A 110 -12.16 1.94 -24.88
C SER A 110 -12.32 0.98 -23.71
N PHE A 111 -13.56 0.57 -23.45
CA PHE A 111 -13.87 -0.49 -22.49
C PHE A 111 -14.34 -1.73 -23.25
N VAL A 112 -13.84 -2.89 -22.82
CA VAL A 112 -14.24 -4.20 -23.34
C VAL A 112 -14.92 -4.95 -22.18
N PRO A 113 -16.25 -5.16 -22.22
CA PRO A 113 -16.99 -5.75 -21.10
C PRO A 113 -16.58 -7.17 -20.73
N THR A 114 -16.22 -8.00 -21.72
CA THR A 114 -15.86 -9.41 -21.54
C THR A 114 -14.78 -9.82 -22.54
N LEU A 115 -14.12 -10.97 -22.31
CA LEU A 115 -13.10 -11.49 -23.23
C LEU A 115 -13.63 -11.68 -24.68
N ALA A 116 -14.89 -12.10 -24.85
CA ALA A 116 -15.49 -12.31 -26.17
C ALA A 116 -15.59 -11.00 -26.99
N GLU A 117 -15.74 -9.87 -26.30
CA GLU A 117 -15.91 -8.56 -26.90
C GLU A 117 -14.59 -7.97 -27.45
N PHE A 118 -13.43 -8.59 -27.19
CA PHE A 118 -12.17 -8.21 -27.86
C PHE A 118 -12.25 -8.32 -29.39
N SER A 119 -13.13 -9.19 -29.89
CA SER A 119 -13.44 -9.33 -31.32
C SER A 119 -13.97 -8.05 -31.97
N ARG A 120 -14.44 -7.06 -31.18
CA ARG A 120 -14.88 -5.73 -31.65
C ARG A 120 -13.74 -4.73 -31.83
N LEU A 121 -12.55 -4.98 -31.26
CA LEU A 121 -11.40 -4.09 -31.40
C LEU A 121 -10.68 -4.31 -32.73
N ASP A 122 -9.90 -3.35 -33.22
CA ASP A 122 -8.93 -3.63 -34.29
C ASP A 122 -7.90 -4.68 -33.83
N GLU A 123 -7.54 -5.63 -34.69
CA GLU A 123 -6.64 -6.76 -34.39
C GLU A 123 -5.30 -6.33 -33.78
N ARG A 124 -4.80 -5.14 -34.13
CA ARG A 124 -3.54 -4.60 -33.56
C ARG A 124 -3.63 -4.27 -32.07
N PHE A 125 -4.86 -4.12 -31.55
CA PHE A 125 -5.15 -3.76 -30.17
C PHE A 125 -5.71 -4.93 -29.36
N ARG A 126 -5.67 -6.16 -29.90
CA ARG A 126 -6.08 -7.38 -29.21
C ARG A 126 -4.86 -8.12 -28.68
N VAL A 127 -5.02 -8.77 -27.53
CA VAL A 127 -4.11 -9.84 -27.06
C VAL A 127 -4.67 -11.15 -27.58
N ALA A 128 -3.80 -12.07 -28.01
CA ALA A 128 -4.21 -13.35 -28.55
C ALA A 128 -4.98 -14.16 -27.49
N PRO A 129 -6.08 -14.86 -27.84
CA PRO A 129 -6.92 -15.60 -26.89
C PRO A 129 -6.14 -16.57 -26.00
N GLU A 130 -5.12 -17.22 -26.55
CA GLU A 130 -4.30 -18.23 -25.88
C GLU A 130 -3.54 -17.64 -24.67
N VAL A 131 -3.26 -16.34 -24.71
CA VAL A 131 -2.62 -15.65 -23.57
C VAL A 131 -3.62 -15.50 -22.42
N TRP A 132 -4.90 -15.26 -22.71
CA TRP A 132 -5.94 -15.20 -21.69
C TRP A 132 -6.27 -16.58 -21.13
N ASP A 133 -6.13 -17.64 -21.93
CA ASP A 133 -6.25 -19.03 -21.44
C ASP A 133 -5.20 -19.36 -20.38
N SER A 134 -4.01 -18.74 -20.46
CA SER A 134 -2.97 -18.85 -19.43
C SER A 134 -3.26 -18.01 -18.16
N LEU A 135 -4.30 -17.17 -18.19
CA LEU A 135 -4.72 -16.28 -17.11
C LEU A 135 -6.22 -16.46 -16.80
N PRO A 136 -6.64 -17.68 -16.38
CA PRO A 136 -8.04 -18.03 -16.21
C PRO A 136 -8.77 -17.17 -15.17
N GLN A 137 -8.04 -16.48 -14.28
CA GLN A 137 -8.62 -15.54 -13.33
C GLN A 137 -9.31 -14.34 -14.00
N TYR A 138 -8.99 -14.01 -15.26
CA TYR A 138 -9.60 -12.88 -15.98
C TYR A 138 -10.80 -13.27 -16.86
N ARG A 139 -11.27 -14.52 -16.78
CA ARG A 139 -12.37 -15.05 -17.62
C ARG A 139 -13.66 -14.21 -17.56
N ASP A 140 -13.90 -13.55 -16.45
CA ASP A 140 -15.10 -12.78 -16.15
C ASP A 140 -14.79 -11.30 -15.84
N TYR A 141 -13.59 -10.83 -16.21
CA TYR A 141 -13.19 -9.43 -16.05
C TYR A 141 -13.66 -8.58 -17.26
N GLY A 142 -13.75 -7.27 -17.03
CA GLY A 142 -13.76 -6.29 -18.09
C GLY A 142 -12.36 -5.71 -18.31
N PHE A 143 -12.14 -4.94 -19.36
CA PHE A 143 -10.81 -4.45 -19.72
C PHE A 143 -10.85 -2.99 -20.17
N ALA A 144 -10.03 -2.15 -19.56
CA ALA A 144 -9.74 -0.83 -20.11
C ALA A 144 -8.60 -0.95 -21.12
N VAL A 145 -8.82 -0.45 -22.33
CA VAL A 145 -7.90 -0.56 -23.45
C VAL A 145 -7.47 0.83 -23.90
N PHE A 146 -6.17 1.10 -23.87
CA PHE A 146 -5.58 2.38 -24.24
C PHE A 146 -4.68 2.20 -25.45
N LYS A 147 -5.01 2.85 -26.57
CA LYS A 147 -4.17 2.84 -27.76
C LYS A 147 -3.00 3.79 -27.57
N LEU A 148 -1.79 3.26 -27.68
CA LEU A 148 -0.54 3.99 -27.56
C LEU A 148 0.11 4.13 -28.93
N ARG A 149 0.46 5.37 -29.29
CA ARG A 149 1.16 5.67 -30.55
C ARG A 149 2.66 5.82 -30.28
N PRO A 150 3.53 5.25 -31.13
CA PRO A 150 4.97 5.47 -31.01
C PRO A 150 5.28 6.94 -31.34
N ARG A 151 6.37 7.46 -30.76
CA ARG A 151 6.84 8.81 -31.11
C ARG A 151 7.27 8.85 -32.58
N ARG A 152 6.79 9.84 -33.33
CA ARG A 152 7.26 10.11 -34.70
C ARG A 152 8.75 10.45 -34.68
N ARG A 153 9.52 9.83 -35.58
CA ARG A 153 10.92 10.17 -35.83
C ARG A 153 10.99 11.59 -36.41
N LEU A 154 11.61 12.51 -35.69
CA LEU A 154 12.04 13.80 -36.23
C LEU A 154 13.56 13.76 -36.36
N LEU A 155 14.04 13.83 -37.60
CA LEU A 155 15.44 14.10 -38.00
C LEU A 155 16.52 13.38 -37.17
N GLY A 156 16.65 12.06 -37.33
CA GLY A 156 17.85 11.30 -36.93
C GLY A 156 18.20 11.24 -35.44
N LEU A 157 17.47 11.92 -34.56
CA LEU A 157 17.71 11.88 -33.12
C LEU A 157 17.12 10.61 -32.49
N TRP A 158 17.96 9.92 -31.72
CA TRP A 158 17.69 8.67 -31.02
C TRP A 158 16.34 8.65 -30.28
N ARG A 159 15.66 7.49 -30.33
CA ARG A 159 14.42 7.23 -29.60
C ARG A 159 14.59 7.53 -28.12
N ARG A 160 13.87 8.54 -27.63
CA ARG A 160 13.68 8.74 -26.19
C ARG A 160 12.39 8.08 -25.76
N ARG A 161 12.47 7.36 -24.65
CA ARG A 161 11.32 6.93 -23.86
C ARG A 161 10.31 8.07 -23.78
N GLN A 162 9.04 7.76 -23.99
CA GLN A 162 7.95 8.71 -23.84
C GLN A 162 7.17 8.41 -22.57
N THR A 163 6.88 9.47 -21.80
CA THR A 163 6.00 9.41 -20.64
C THR A 163 4.57 9.59 -21.14
N VAL A 164 3.70 8.64 -20.81
CA VAL A 164 2.26 8.79 -21.03
C VAL A 164 1.75 9.75 -19.95
N HIS A 165 0.95 10.75 -20.32
CA HIS A 165 0.25 11.53 -19.28
C HIS A 165 -0.71 10.61 -18.51
N PRO A 166 -1.06 10.93 -17.25
CA PRO A 166 -1.89 10.04 -16.44
C PRO A 166 -3.20 9.66 -17.15
N MET A 167 -3.45 8.35 -17.27
CA MET A 167 -4.70 7.77 -17.77
C MET A 167 -5.60 7.51 -16.58
N ALA A 168 -6.73 8.20 -16.48
CA ALA A 168 -7.65 8.06 -15.36
C ALA A 168 -9.01 7.53 -15.81
N PHE A 169 -9.62 6.71 -14.95
CA PHE A 169 -10.96 6.20 -15.16
C PHE A 169 -11.57 5.72 -13.83
N SER A 170 -12.89 5.57 -13.80
CA SER A 170 -13.59 4.86 -12.72
C SER A 170 -14.34 3.65 -13.26
N PHE A 171 -14.49 2.62 -12.45
CA PHE A 171 -15.22 1.39 -12.79
C PHE A 171 -15.99 0.85 -11.58
N PRO A 172 -17.13 0.16 -11.76
CA PRO A 172 -17.81 -0.52 -10.67
C PRO A 172 -16.96 -1.68 -10.16
N ARG A 173 -16.88 -1.86 -8.85
CA ARG A 173 -16.13 -2.98 -8.27
C ARG A 173 -17.00 -4.22 -8.21
N ARG A 174 -16.39 -5.38 -8.47
CA ARG A 174 -16.97 -6.68 -8.16
C ARG A 174 -17.11 -6.87 -6.65
N ASP A 175 -16.05 -6.55 -5.91
CA ASP A 175 -16.03 -6.60 -4.45
C ASP A 175 -15.86 -5.17 -3.90
N PRO A 176 -16.88 -4.61 -3.22
CA PRO A 176 -16.80 -3.26 -2.68
C PRO A 176 -15.79 -3.11 -1.54
N ALA A 177 -15.33 -4.20 -0.92
CA ALA A 177 -14.32 -4.15 0.13
C ALA A 177 -12.89 -4.13 -0.40
N THR A 178 -12.68 -4.47 -1.67
CA THR A 178 -11.35 -4.62 -2.27
C THR A 178 -10.95 -3.37 -3.06
N LEU A 179 -9.72 -2.89 -2.85
CA LEU A 179 -9.04 -1.93 -3.72
C LEU A 179 -8.07 -2.68 -4.64
N PHE A 180 -8.23 -2.53 -5.94
CA PHE A 180 -7.51 -3.31 -6.95
C PHE A 180 -6.48 -2.48 -7.73
N PHE A 181 -5.33 -3.05 -8.05
CA PHE A 181 -4.31 -2.46 -8.90
C PHE A 181 -3.94 -3.43 -10.04
N PRO A 182 -4.14 -3.06 -11.32
CA PRO A 182 -3.72 -3.86 -12.45
C PRO A 182 -2.19 -3.79 -12.56
N THR A 183 -1.53 -4.84 -12.09
CA THR A 183 -0.07 -4.96 -12.04
C THR A 183 0.45 -6.25 -12.66
N VAL A 184 -0.41 -7.08 -13.26
CA VAL A 184 0.01 -8.23 -14.07
C VAL A 184 0.71 -7.78 -15.36
N HIS A 185 1.75 -8.51 -15.74
CA HIS A 185 2.59 -8.22 -16.91
C HIS A 185 2.27 -9.26 -17.97
N VAL A 186 1.88 -8.80 -19.15
CA VAL A 186 1.77 -9.62 -20.36
C VAL A 186 2.50 -8.88 -21.46
N HIS A 187 3.54 -9.49 -22.01
CA HIS A 187 4.28 -8.94 -23.13
C HIS A 187 4.77 -10.09 -24.00
N ASP A 188 5.01 -9.80 -25.28
CA ASP A 188 5.51 -10.78 -26.26
C ASP A 188 4.66 -12.06 -26.35
N GLY A 189 3.34 -11.91 -26.12
CA GLY A 189 2.39 -13.02 -26.16
C GLY A 189 2.49 -13.99 -24.98
N VAL A 190 3.15 -13.62 -23.88
CA VAL A 190 3.31 -14.49 -22.71
C VAL A 190 2.99 -13.79 -21.41
N ALA A 191 2.47 -14.56 -20.46
CA ALA A 191 2.28 -14.16 -19.07
C ALA A 191 3.24 -14.98 -18.20
N PRO A 192 4.47 -14.49 -17.92
CA PRO A 192 5.43 -15.26 -17.14
C PRO A 192 4.92 -15.40 -15.69
N ALA A 193 5.25 -16.50 -15.00
CA ALA A 193 4.85 -16.70 -13.60
C ALA A 193 5.45 -15.65 -12.65
N ARG A 194 6.61 -15.09 -13.02
CA ARG A 194 7.30 -14.02 -12.32
C ARG A 194 7.66 -12.90 -13.27
N ALA A 195 7.67 -11.67 -12.78
CA ALA A 195 8.00 -10.51 -13.59
C ALA A 195 8.79 -9.47 -12.79
N LYS A 196 9.48 -8.57 -13.50
CA LYS A 196 10.26 -7.50 -12.88
C LYS A 196 9.38 -6.27 -12.65
N PHE A 197 9.23 -5.90 -11.39
CA PHE A 197 8.48 -4.72 -10.97
C PHE A 197 9.40 -3.50 -10.84
N ASP A 198 8.89 -2.37 -11.32
CA ASP A 198 9.39 -1.01 -11.12
C ASP A 198 8.15 -0.10 -11.03
N HIS A 199 7.38 -0.31 -9.95
CA HIS A 199 6.08 0.35 -9.74
C HIS A 199 6.10 1.14 -8.45
N THR A 200 5.42 2.28 -8.45
CA THR A 200 5.01 2.97 -7.25
C THR A 200 3.49 3.00 -7.22
N LEU A 201 2.91 2.34 -6.23
CA LEU A 201 1.46 2.33 -6.03
C LEU A 201 1.12 3.38 -4.96
N TYR A 202 0.04 4.11 -5.21
CA TYR A 202 -0.51 5.12 -4.32
C TYR A 202 -1.99 4.80 -4.05
N CYS A 203 -2.49 5.13 -2.86
CA CYS A 203 -3.93 5.06 -2.63
C CYS A 203 -4.48 6.03 -1.57
N GLN A 204 -5.80 6.18 -1.62
CA GLN A 204 -6.65 6.67 -0.53
C GLN A 204 -7.72 5.59 -0.28
N PRO A 205 -7.40 4.57 0.53
CA PRO A 205 -8.31 3.45 0.72
C PRO A 205 -9.33 3.74 1.83
N ALA A 206 -10.39 2.94 1.89
CA ALA A 206 -11.33 2.94 3.00
C ALA A 206 -10.62 2.74 4.37
N PRO A 207 -11.21 3.25 5.48
CA PRO A 207 -10.61 3.20 6.82
C PRO A 207 -10.12 1.80 7.24
N ALA A 208 -10.87 0.75 6.89
CA ALA A 208 -10.51 -0.63 7.21
C ALA A 208 -9.13 -1.04 6.70
N ILE A 209 -8.80 -0.67 5.46
CA ILE A 209 -7.49 -0.92 4.85
C ILE A 209 -6.47 0.08 5.40
N ALA A 210 -6.86 1.36 5.49
CA ALA A 210 -5.97 2.45 5.89
C ALA A 210 -5.31 2.25 7.26
N GLU A 211 -6.02 1.60 8.19
CA GLU A 211 -5.56 1.36 9.57
C GLU A 211 -4.80 0.04 9.74
N THR A 212 -4.88 -0.90 8.79
CA THR A 212 -4.36 -2.26 8.96
C THR A 212 -3.16 -2.62 8.11
N PHE A 213 -2.98 -2.00 6.93
CA PHE A 213 -1.81 -2.21 6.10
C PHE A 213 -0.60 -1.37 6.55
N ALA A 214 0.59 -1.69 6.02
CA ALA A 214 1.84 -1.03 6.39
C ALA A 214 2.46 -0.21 5.24
N TRP A 215 1.62 0.35 4.37
CA TRP A 215 2.11 1.28 3.34
C TRP A 215 2.55 2.60 3.97
N GLU A 216 3.52 3.26 3.35
CA GLU A 216 4.02 4.55 3.83
C GLU A 216 2.90 5.58 3.73
N ARG A 217 2.57 6.23 4.85
CA ARG A 217 1.57 7.31 4.89
C ARG A 217 2.21 8.64 4.51
N SER A 218 1.48 9.49 3.81
CA SER A 218 1.93 10.85 3.47
C SER A 218 2.14 11.71 4.72
N SER A 219 2.95 12.75 4.61
CA SER A 219 3.23 13.72 5.68
C SER A 219 2.03 14.59 6.08
N GLY A 220 0.91 14.47 5.36
CA GLY A 220 -0.34 15.19 5.60
C GLY A 220 -1.36 14.92 4.50
N PRO A 221 -2.47 15.69 4.47
CA PRO A 221 -3.44 15.66 3.39
C PRO A 221 -2.80 15.85 2.00
N LEU A 222 -3.30 15.12 1.00
CA LEU A 222 -2.73 15.19 -0.36
C LEU A 222 -2.93 16.56 -1.02
N GLY A 223 -3.97 17.31 -0.64
CA GLY A 223 -4.24 18.66 -1.16
C GLY A 223 -3.14 19.68 -0.87
N HIS A 224 -2.24 19.42 0.09
CA HIS A 224 -1.05 20.26 0.31
C HIS A 224 0.00 20.12 -0.80
N HIS A 225 -0.05 19.03 -1.57
CA HIS A 225 0.97 18.67 -2.54
C HIS A 225 0.41 18.57 -3.96
N VAL A 226 -0.88 18.25 -4.11
CA VAL A 226 -1.58 18.05 -5.37
C VAL A 226 -2.54 19.22 -5.64
N ASP A 227 -2.58 19.68 -6.89
CA ASP A 227 -3.53 20.68 -7.38
C ASP A 227 -4.89 20.02 -7.60
N ASP A 228 -5.77 20.14 -6.61
CA ASP A 228 -7.11 19.51 -6.59
C ASP A 228 -7.97 19.91 -7.80
N ALA A 229 -7.95 21.20 -8.16
CA ALA A 229 -8.71 21.71 -9.30
C ALA A 229 -8.28 21.04 -10.62
N ARG A 230 -6.98 20.75 -10.78
CA ARG A 230 -6.48 20.00 -11.94
C ARG A 230 -6.67 18.49 -11.82
N ALA A 231 -6.82 17.96 -10.60
CA ALA A 231 -7.03 16.54 -10.36
C ALA A 231 -8.45 16.09 -10.74
N GLY A 232 -9.40 17.01 -10.92
CA GLY A 232 -10.73 16.68 -11.44
C GLY A 232 -11.49 15.69 -10.56
N GLY A 233 -11.34 15.80 -9.22
CA GLY A 233 -11.98 14.91 -8.25
C GLY A 233 -11.35 13.52 -8.13
N VAL A 234 -10.22 13.27 -8.80
CA VAL A 234 -9.52 11.97 -8.70
C VAL A 234 -8.90 11.76 -7.32
N ILE A 235 -8.52 12.84 -6.62
CA ILE A 235 -7.95 12.83 -5.27
C ILE A 235 -8.99 13.41 -4.31
N ASP A 236 -9.05 12.90 -3.09
CA ASP A 236 -9.64 13.63 -1.95
C ASP A 236 -8.54 14.52 -1.34
N PRO A 237 -8.61 15.85 -1.48
CA PRO A 237 -7.55 16.74 -1.02
C PRO A 237 -7.42 16.80 0.50
N ALA A 238 -8.48 16.47 1.26
CA ALA A 238 -8.49 16.53 2.71
C ALA A 238 -7.90 15.28 3.37
N SER A 239 -7.89 14.16 2.64
CA SER A 239 -7.40 12.89 3.15
C SER A 239 -5.89 12.69 2.92
N PRO A 240 -5.19 11.97 3.82
CA PRO A 240 -3.83 11.52 3.55
C PRO A 240 -3.82 10.52 2.38
N GLY A 241 -2.64 10.28 1.82
CA GLY A 241 -2.40 9.19 0.89
C GLY A 241 -1.43 8.17 1.45
N TYR A 242 -1.36 7.03 0.78
CA TYR A 242 -0.47 5.94 1.12
C TYR A 242 0.34 5.51 -0.09
N ARG A 243 1.56 4.99 0.12
CA ARG A 243 2.49 4.60 -0.94
C ARG A 243 3.17 3.28 -0.64
N VAL A 244 3.35 2.46 -1.67
CA VAL A 244 4.33 1.37 -1.68
C VAL A 244 5.13 1.37 -2.98
N THR A 245 6.38 0.93 -2.90
CA THR A 245 7.24 0.75 -4.07
C THR A 245 7.49 -0.73 -4.29
N LEU A 246 7.09 -1.23 -5.46
CA LEU A 246 7.31 -2.62 -5.88
C LEU A 246 8.51 -2.65 -6.82
N VAL A 247 9.63 -3.15 -6.30
CA VAL A 247 10.88 -3.29 -7.04
C VAL A 247 11.34 -4.74 -7.02
N GLY A 248 11.96 -5.16 -8.12
CA GLY A 248 12.60 -6.48 -8.24
C GLY A 248 11.70 -7.52 -8.88
N GLU A 249 12.17 -8.76 -8.91
CA GLU A 249 11.42 -9.88 -9.47
C GLU A 249 10.40 -10.40 -8.45
N ARG A 250 9.14 -10.51 -8.86
CA ARG A 250 8.01 -10.93 -8.00
C ARG A 250 7.06 -11.85 -8.77
N PRO A 251 6.19 -12.63 -8.10
CA PRO A 251 5.06 -13.29 -8.73
C PRO A 251 4.26 -12.30 -9.58
N ASN A 252 3.84 -12.76 -10.76
CA ASN A 252 3.17 -11.92 -11.74
C ASN A 252 1.66 -11.88 -11.50
N HIS A 253 1.25 -11.17 -10.45
CA HIS A 253 -0.15 -11.02 -10.07
C HIS A 253 -0.53 -9.55 -9.90
N ASP A 254 -1.83 -9.28 -10.00
CA ASP A 254 -2.39 -7.99 -9.63
C ASP A 254 -2.31 -7.78 -8.12
N VAL A 255 -2.08 -6.55 -7.69
CA VAL A 255 -2.11 -6.20 -6.27
C VAL A 255 -3.54 -5.92 -5.85
N THR A 256 -3.99 -6.58 -4.79
CA THR A 256 -5.28 -6.34 -4.16
C THR A 256 -5.10 -5.94 -2.71
N LEU A 257 -5.90 -4.98 -2.25
CA LEU A 257 -6.00 -4.62 -0.84
C LEU A 257 -7.42 -4.95 -0.39
N THR A 258 -7.56 -6.09 0.27
CA THR A 258 -8.83 -6.55 0.85
C THR A 258 -8.67 -6.64 2.35
N PRO A 259 -9.49 -5.93 3.16
CA PRO A 259 -9.43 -6.08 4.60
C PRO A 259 -9.79 -7.52 5.01
N PRO A 260 -9.25 -8.01 6.14
CA PRO A 260 -9.69 -9.27 6.70
C PRO A 260 -11.22 -9.35 6.81
N PRO A 261 -11.86 -10.47 6.43
CA PRO A 261 -13.30 -10.62 6.48
C PRO A 261 -13.88 -10.31 7.86
N GLY A 262 -14.92 -9.49 7.89
CA GLY A 262 -15.62 -9.13 9.13
C GLY A 262 -14.80 -8.28 10.10
N LEU A 263 -13.68 -7.68 9.67
CA LEU A 263 -12.84 -6.84 10.53
C LEU A 263 -13.67 -5.76 11.25
N ALA A 264 -13.65 -5.83 12.57
CA ALA A 264 -14.26 -4.85 13.46
C ALA A 264 -13.32 -3.65 13.67
N LEU A 265 -13.67 -2.48 13.12
CA LEU A 265 -12.82 -1.28 13.17
C LEU A 265 -12.54 -0.81 14.60
N GLU A 266 -13.47 -1.01 15.51
CA GLU A 266 -13.34 -0.72 16.93
C GLU A 266 -12.27 -1.57 17.63
N LEU A 267 -11.87 -2.70 17.05
CA LEU A 267 -10.77 -3.53 17.57
C LEU A 267 -9.40 -3.07 17.07
N LEU A 268 -9.35 -2.23 16.03
CA LEU A 268 -8.08 -1.72 15.51
C LEU A 268 -7.38 -0.80 16.51
N ARG A 269 -8.18 -0.08 17.30
CA ARG A 269 -7.70 0.76 18.39
C ARG A 269 -8.57 0.56 19.61
N ALA A 270 -8.00 -0.01 20.66
CA ALA A 270 -8.68 -0.13 21.95
C ALA A 270 -7.91 0.69 23.00
N ARG A 271 -8.64 1.30 23.93
CA ARG A 271 -8.06 2.09 25.02
C ARG A 271 -8.61 1.63 26.36
N GLY A 272 -7.72 1.39 27.31
CA GLY A 272 -8.03 1.29 28.74
C GLY A 272 -7.83 2.64 29.43
N ALA A 273 -7.87 2.65 30.76
CA ALA A 273 -7.62 3.89 31.49
C ALA A 273 -6.13 4.25 31.50
N HIS A 274 -5.22 3.30 31.23
CA HIS A 274 -3.76 3.51 31.29
C HIS A 274 -3.00 3.00 30.05
N HIS A 275 -3.72 2.55 29.02
CA HIS A 275 -3.12 1.96 27.83
C HIS A 275 -3.89 2.22 26.54
N GLU A 276 -3.19 2.04 25.42
CA GLU A 276 -3.74 1.97 24.08
C GLU A 276 -3.16 0.77 23.34
N LEU A 277 -4.03 -0.03 22.73
CA LEU A 277 -3.71 -1.08 21.77
C LEU A 277 -3.89 -0.53 20.36
N THR A 278 -2.90 -0.74 19.49
CA THR A 278 -3.04 -0.61 18.04
C THR A 278 -2.83 -1.97 17.41
N LEU A 279 -3.93 -2.58 16.95
CA LEU A 279 -3.93 -3.84 16.24
C LEU A 279 -3.42 -3.64 14.80
N ARG A 280 -2.55 -4.53 14.36
CA ARG A 280 -1.98 -4.56 13.01
C ARG A 280 -2.36 -5.87 12.33
N ALA A 281 -2.67 -5.75 11.03
CA ALA A 281 -3.00 -6.87 10.17
C ALA A 281 -2.31 -6.73 8.80
N ALA A 282 -1.09 -6.18 8.77
CA ALA A 282 -0.39 -5.90 7.53
C ALA A 282 -0.05 -7.18 6.77
N ALA A 283 0.15 -8.30 7.48
CA ALA A 283 0.39 -9.61 6.88
C ALA A 283 -0.80 -10.13 6.06
N ALA A 284 -2.01 -9.57 6.24
CA ALA A 284 -3.16 -9.91 5.41
C ALA A 284 -3.02 -9.41 3.95
N TYR A 285 -2.13 -8.45 3.69
CA TYR A 285 -2.00 -7.76 2.40
C TYR A 285 -0.77 -8.18 1.57
N TYR A 286 0.08 -9.05 2.11
CA TYR A 286 1.26 -9.51 1.38
C TYR A 286 1.00 -10.87 0.75
N ASP A 287 1.11 -10.93 -0.57
CA ASP A 287 1.10 -12.20 -1.33
C ASP A 287 2.52 -12.78 -1.47
N ASP A 288 3.53 -11.91 -1.35
CA ASP A 288 4.94 -12.25 -1.34
C ASP A 288 5.36 -12.80 0.03
N ILE A 289 5.02 -14.07 0.28
CA ILE A 289 5.33 -14.71 1.56
C ILE A 289 6.67 -15.46 1.47
N TYR A 290 7.71 -14.86 2.05
CA TYR A 290 9.09 -15.36 1.95
C TYR A 290 9.47 -16.36 3.03
N SER A 291 8.71 -16.43 4.14
CA SER A 291 8.99 -17.36 5.24
C SER A 291 7.73 -18.07 5.74
N GLU A 292 7.92 -19.21 6.41
CA GLU A 292 6.82 -19.91 7.06
C GLU A 292 6.16 -19.05 8.15
N GLN A 293 6.95 -18.29 8.89
CA GLN A 293 6.45 -17.35 9.88
C GLN A 293 5.51 -16.31 9.26
N GLN A 294 5.88 -15.71 8.12
CA GLN A 294 5.00 -14.78 7.41
C GLN A 294 3.72 -15.46 6.89
N ARG A 295 3.77 -16.76 6.52
CA ARG A 295 2.56 -17.52 6.15
C ARG A 295 1.62 -17.64 7.35
N ARG A 296 2.16 -17.95 8.54
CA ARG A 296 1.37 -18.04 9.77
C ARG A 296 0.80 -16.69 10.17
N TRP A 297 1.59 -15.62 10.10
CA TRP A 297 1.11 -14.24 10.31
C TRP A 297 -0.03 -13.88 9.36
N SER A 298 0.11 -14.16 8.06
CA SER A 298 -0.95 -13.90 7.09
C SER A 298 -2.22 -14.71 7.38
N ALA A 299 -2.07 -15.99 7.75
CA ALA A 299 -3.20 -16.82 8.14
C ALA A 299 -3.94 -16.26 9.36
N THR A 300 -3.21 -15.85 10.39
CA THR A 300 -3.78 -15.23 11.60
C THR A 300 -4.45 -13.90 11.28
N ALA A 301 -3.78 -13.02 10.55
CA ALA A 301 -4.32 -11.71 10.17
C ALA A 301 -5.61 -11.84 9.33
N ARG A 302 -5.69 -12.83 8.43
CA ARG A 302 -6.87 -13.05 7.59
C ARG A 302 -8.02 -13.74 8.32
N ARG A 303 -7.75 -14.63 9.28
CA ARG A 303 -8.78 -15.52 9.88
C ARG A 303 -9.12 -15.22 11.33
N HIS A 304 -8.19 -14.64 12.08
CA HIS A 304 -8.28 -14.54 13.54
C HIS A 304 -8.07 -13.12 14.06
N VAL A 305 -7.96 -12.10 13.20
CA VAL A 305 -7.70 -10.71 13.63
C VAL A 305 -8.73 -10.18 14.65
N ASN A 306 -10.01 -10.51 14.48
CA ASN A 306 -11.04 -10.09 15.44
C ASN A 306 -10.90 -10.81 16.79
N VAL A 307 -10.64 -12.11 16.77
CA VAL A 307 -10.42 -12.91 17.98
C VAL A 307 -9.17 -12.42 18.72
N LEU A 308 -8.10 -12.17 17.97
CA LEU A 308 -6.86 -11.58 18.48
C LEU A 308 -7.12 -10.21 19.12
N GLY A 309 -7.79 -9.31 18.39
CA GLY A 309 -8.09 -7.95 18.87
C GLY A 309 -8.93 -7.95 20.15
N ALA A 310 -9.99 -8.76 20.20
CA ALA A 310 -10.83 -8.89 21.39
C ALA A 310 -10.05 -9.46 22.58
N ALA A 311 -9.30 -10.55 22.37
CA ALA A 311 -8.52 -11.19 23.43
C ALA A 311 -7.40 -10.28 23.97
N LEU A 312 -6.69 -9.55 23.09
CA LEU A 312 -5.69 -8.58 23.52
C LEU A 312 -6.33 -7.42 24.30
N ARG A 313 -7.44 -6.86 23.82
CA ARG A 313 -8.16 -5.80 24.54
C ARG A 313 -8.54 -6.25 25.95
N ASP A 314 -9.18 -7.40 26.07
CA ASP A 314 -9.70 -7.89 27.35
C ASP A 314 -8.55 -8.26 28.30
N GLY A 315 -7.50 -8.93 27.78
CA GLY A 315 -6.31 -9.26 28.58
C GLY A 315 -5.50 -8.04 29.00
N LEU A 316 -5.44 -6.98 28.19
CA LEU A 316 -4.79 -5.73 28.58
C LEU A 316 -5.56 -5.02 29.71
N LEU A 317 -6.89 -5.06 29.70
CA LEU A 317 -7.71 -4.55 30.81
C LEU A 317 -7.47 -5.34 32.10
N GLU A 318 -7.29 -6.65 32.02
CA GLU A 318 -6.94 -7.48 33.17
C GLU A 318 -5.53 -7.18 33.69
N LEU A 319 -4.54 -7.09 32.80
CA LEU A 319 -3.18 -6.68 33.15
C LEU A 319 -3.16 -5.30 33.81
N GLU A 320 -3.90 -4.33 33.28
CA GLU A 320 -4.03 -3.00 33.86
C GLU A 320 -4.53 -3.08 35.31
N ARG A 321 -5.65 -3.77 35.55
CA ARG A 321 -6.21 -3.92 36.92
C ARG A 321 -5.21 -4.58 37.87
N ALA A 322 -4.50 -5.62 37.41
CA ALA A 322 -3.60 -6.41 38.24
C ALA A 322 -2.25 -5.72 38.50
N ARG A 323 -1.80 -4.85 37.59
CA ARG A 323 -0.41 -4.33 37.60
C ARG A 323 -0.29 -2.82 37.69
N ARG A 324 -1.40 -2.06 37.65
CA ARG A 324 -1.39 -0.59 37.65
C ARG A 324 -0.46 0.03 38.69
N GLU A 325 -0.65 -0.30 39.97
CA GLU A 325 0.15 0.26 41.05
C GLU A 325 1.59 -0.23 40.98
N ALA A 326 1.77 -1.55 40.79
CA ALA A 326 3.08 -2.16 40.70
C ALA A 326 3.91 -1.50 39.59
N TRP A 327 3.34 -1.28 38.41
CA TRP A 327 4.01 -0.70 37.25
C TRP A 327 4.12 0.84 37.33
N GLY A 328 3.48 1.49 38.29
CA GLY A 328 3.48 2.94 38.42
C GLY A 328 2.75 3.65 37.26
N LEU A 329 1.67 3.04 36.78
CA LEU A 329 0.88 3.57 35.66
C LEU A 329 0.09 4.83 36.07
N THR A 330 -0.09 5.72 35.12
CA THR A 330 -0.89 6.95 35.23
C THR A 330 -1.95 6.97 34.13
N PRO A 331 -3.06 7.75 34.22
CA PRO A 331 -4.07 7.77 33.17
C PRO A 331 -3.48 8.02 31.78
N TYR A 332 -4.05 7.37 30.78
CA TYR A 332 -3.62 7.48 29.39
C TYR A 332 -3.85 8.92 28.90
N ASP A 333 -2.77 9.57 28.47
CA ASP A 333 -2.80 10.89 27.87
C ASP A 333 -1.97 10.88 26.59
N PRO A 334 -2.60 11.10 25.41
CA PRO A 334 -1.89 11.07 24.15
C PRO A 334 -0.93 12.24 23.93
N ALA A 335 -1.00 13.29 24.77
CA ALA A 335 -0.12 14.44 24.74
C ALA A 335 1.22 14.19 25.46
N LEU A 336 1.35 13.10 26.21
CA LEU A 336 2.61 12.77 26.89
C LEU A 336 3.74 12.45 25.89
N PRO A 337 5.01 12.76 26.25
CA PRO A 337 6.16 12.36 25.45
C PRO A 337 6.14 10.86 25.17
N GLU A 338 6.23 10.52 23.89
CA GLU A 338 6.25 9.13 23.44
C GLU A 338 7.66 8.59 23.37
N MET A 339 7.83 7.40 23.94
CA MET A 339 9.04 6.60 23.91
C MET A 339 8.73 5.20 23.39
N HIS A 340 9.75 4.46 22.97
CA HIS A 340 9.61 3.08 22.54
C HIS A 340 10.52 2.15 23.35
N ALA A 341 9.97 1.01 23.76
CA ALA A 341 10.73 -0.07 24.34
C ALA A 341 11.43 -0.86 23.21
N ASN A 342 12.71 -1.14 23.40
CA ASN A 342 13.48 -2.03 22.54
C ASN A 342 14.43 -2.86 23.41
N GLY A 343 14.14 -4.15 23.52
CA GLY A 343 14.74 -5.02 24.53
C GLY A 343 14.34 -4.58 25.94
N ASP A 344 15.32 -4.39 26.81
CA ASP A 344 15.13 -3.93 28.19
C ASP A 344 15.33 -2.41 28.36
N ARG A 345 15.33 -1.65 27.27
CA ARG A 345 15.60 -0.20 27.29
C ARG A 345 14.49 0.61 26.67
N VAL A 346 14.40 1.87 27.10
CA VAL A 346 13.48 2.89 26.57
C VAL A 346 14.24 3.92 25.76
N TRP A 347 13.65 4.29 24.62
CA TRP A 347 14.27 5.18 23.64
C TRP A 347 13.29 6.30 23.28
N SER A 348 13.79 7.54 23.24
CA SER A 348 13.07 8.69 22.68
C SER A 348 13.49 8.89 21.23
N PHE A 349 12.58 9.41 20.41
CA PHE A 349 12.88 9.82 19.03
C PHE A 349 13.94 10.92 18.93
N THR A 350 14.17 11.70 20.00
CA THR A 350 15.08 12.85 19.98
C THR A 350 16.45 12.60 20.59
N THR A 351 16.57 11.76 21.62
CA THR A 351 17.81 11.62 22.41
C THR A 351 18.49 10.26 22.32
N TRP A 352 17.99 9.33 21.49
CA TRP A 352 18.62 8.03 21.21
C TRP A 352 18.96 7.17 22.44
N ARG A 353 18.48 7.50 23.65
CA ARG A 353 18.32 6.66 24.86
C ARG A 353 17.74 7.55 25.97
N VAL A 354 16.94 7.00 26.88
CA VAL A 354 16.44 7.72 28.07
C VAL A 354 16.64 6.84 29.29
N GLU A 355 17.42 7.30 30.26
CA GLU A 355 17.55 6.62 31.55
C GLU A 355 16.40 7.00 32.50
N PRO A 356 16.05 6.16 33.50
CA PRO A 356 14.99 6.45 34.48
C PRO A 356 15.13 7.76 35.26
N GLY A 357 16.31 8.39 35.24
CA GLY A 357 16.58 9.71 35.84
C GLY A 357 16.56 10.89 34.87
N ASP A 358 16.48 10.65 33.55
CA ASP A 358 16.65 11.68 32.52
C ASP A 358 15.35 12.44 32.20
N SER A 359 14.19 11.89 32.58
CA SER A 359 12.89 12.52 32.33
C SER A 359 12.10 12.62 33.63
N PRO A 360 11.80 13.85 34.12
CA PRO A 360 11.23 14.04 35.45
C PRO A 360 9.71 13.80 35.52
N GLY A 361 9.06 13.37 34.44
CA GLY A 361 7.60 13.37 34.36
C GLY A 361 6.98 12.15 33.68
N PRO A 362 5.64 12.13 33.62
CA PRO A 362 4.89 11.08 32.96
C PRO A 362 5.28 10.91 31.49
N CYS A 363 5.25 9.67 31.02
CA CYS A 363 5.57 9.35 29.64
C CYS A 363 4.70 8.20 29.11
N ARG A 364 4.59 8.12 27.78
CA ARG A 364 3.97 6.99 27.09
C ARG A 364 5.08 6.10 26.54
N VAL A 365 5.13 4.82 26.94
CA VAL A 365 6.09 3.85 26.40
C VAL A 365 5.35 2.85 25.52
N ARG A 366 5.74 2.79 24.24
CA ARG A 366 5.22 1.83 23.26
C ARG A 366 6.06 0.56 23.25
N PHE A 367 5.40 -0.57 23.40
CA PHE A 367 5.94 -1.92 23.28
C PHE A 367 5.51 -2.52 21.95
N THR A 368 6.38 -3.34 21.36
CA THR A 368 6.06 -4.17 20.19
C THR A 368 6.05 -5.62 20.62
N VAL A 369 4.92 -6.30 20.45
CA VAL A 369 4.75 -7.71 20.85
C VAL A 369 4.35 -8.55 19.63
N PHE A 370 5.00 -9.69 19.46
CA PHE A 370 4.76 -10.63 18.37
C PHE A 370 5.23 -12.03 18.76
N ASN A 371 4.85 -13.03 17.98
CA ASN A 371 5.37 -14.38 18.08
C ASN A 371 5.38 -15.05 16.70
N ASP A 372 5.52 -16.37 16.65
CA ASP A 372 5.58 -17.12 15.41
C ASP A 372 4.27 -17.16 14.60
N ASP A 373 3.15 -16.82 15.23
CA ASP A 373 1.81 -16.88 14.63
C ASP A 373 1.18 -15.50 14.42
N VAL A 374 1.63 -14.48 15.14
CA VAL A 374 1.08 -13.12 15.11
C VAL A 374 2.17 -12.11 14.77
N GLU A 375 1.89 -11.27 13.77
CA GLU A 375 2.76 -10.15 13.39
C GLU A 375 2.90 -9.09 14.50
N PRO A 376 3.92 -8.21 14.46
CA PRO A 376 4.10 -7.10 15.40
C PRO A 376 2.83 -6.30 15.70
N GLN A 377 2.36 -6.39 16.95
CA GLN A 377 1.29 -5.58 17.53
C GLN A 377 1.90 -4.47 18.40
N LEU A 378 1.20 -3.33 18.52
CA LEU A 378 1.67 -2.21 19.33
C LEU A 378 0.80 -2.01 20.55
N VAL A 379 1.42 -1.93 21.72
CA VAL A 379 0.75 -1.61 22.99
C VAL A 379 1.49 -0.45 23.64
N ALA A 380 0.78 0.63 23.94
CA ALA A 380 1.33 1.77 24.65
C ALA A 380 0.77 1.83 26.07
N TRP A 381 1.65 2.01 27.04
CA TRP A 381 1.30 2.22 28.45
C TRP A 381 1.78 3.60 28.90
N THR A 382 1.00 4.26 29.76
CA THR A 382 1.39 5.54 30.38
C THR A 382 1.92 5.33 31.78
N PHE A 383 3.16 5.75 32.00
CA PHE A 383 3.87 5.64 33.28
C PHE A 383 4.00 7.01 33.92
N SER A 384 4.00 7.05 35.25
CA SER A 384 4.26 8.27 36.03
C SER A 384 5.70 8.80 35.88
N ARG A 385 6.63 7.92 35.49
CA ARG A 385 8.04 8.20 35.18
C ARG A 385 8.56 7.14 34.21
N VAL A 386 9.71 7.38 33.59
CA VAL A 386 10.34 6.40 32.70
C VAL A 386 10.62 5.08 33.45
N PRO A 387 10.10 3.93 32.98
CA PRO A 387 10.32 2.66 33.65
C PRO A 387 11.79 2.23 33.54
N ASP A 388 12.32 1.62 34.60
CA ASP A 388 13.64 0.99 34.58
C ASP A 388 13.66 -0.29 33.75
N ALA A 389 14.86 -0.82 33.50
CA ALA A 389 15.05 -2.00 32.67
C ALA A 389 14.34 -3.26 33.22
N ALA A 390 14.25 -3.40 34.55
CA ALA A 390 13.54 -4.52 35.16
C ALA A 390 12.04 -4.42 34.88
N ARG A 391 11.47 -3.22 35.00
CA ARG A 391 10.07 -2.95 34.67
C ARG A 391 9.77 -3.18 33.19
N VAL A 392 10.63 -2.70 32.29
CA VAL A 392 10.45 -2.90 30.85
C VAL A 392 10.39 -4.40 30.52
N ARG A 393 11.30 -5.21 31.09
CA ARG A 393 11.27 -6.67 30.92
C ARG A 393 10.02 -7.31 31.51
N GLU A 394 9.56 -6.88 32.67
CA GLU A 394 8.34 -7.38 33.30
C GLU A 394 7.11 -7.14 32.41
N VAL A 395 6.96 -5.92 31.88
CA VAL A 395 5.86 -5.54 30.99
C VAL A 395 5.93 -6.33 29.69
N GLN A 396 7.10 -6.38 29.05
CA GLN A 396 7.30 -7.14 27.81
C GLN A 396 6.94 -8.62 27.99
N ALA A 397 7.42 -9.27 29.05
CA ALA A 397 7.14 -10.67 29.32
C ALA A 397 5.64 -10.91 29.62
N ALA A 398 4.94 -9.95 30.23
CA ALA A 398 3.50 -10.05 30.45
C ALA A 398 2.71 -9.97 29.12
N LEU A 399 3.11 -9.07 28.22
CA LEU A 399 2.50 -8.94 26.89
C LEU A 399 2.76 -10.19 26.03
N GLU A 400 3.96 -10.75 26.08
CA GLU A 400 4.31 -11.98 25.35
C GLU A 400 3.52 -13.19 25.85
N ARG A 401 3.33 -13.34 27.17
CA ARG A 401 2.46 -14.38 27.74
C ARG A 401 1.01 -14.21 27.29
N LEU A 402 0.47 -12.99 27.37
CA LEU A 402 -0.89 -12.70 26.91
C LEU A 402 -1.07 -13.07 25.43
N LEU A 403 -0.08 -12.74 24.58
CA LEU A 403 -0.12 -13.09 23.17
C LEU A 403 -0.07 -14.62 22.95
N ALA A 404 0.82 -15.33 23.66
CA ALA A 404 0.95 -16.78 23.58
C ALA A 404 -0.32 -17.52 24.01
N GLU A 405 -0.95 -17.07 25.11
CA GLU A 405 -2.24 -17.59 25.57
C GLU A 405 -3.36 -17.33 24.55
N THR A 406 -3.34 -16.18 23.90
CA THR A 406 -4.29 -15.83 22.84
C THR A 406 -4.12 -16.74 21.63
N THR A 407 -2.89 -16.95 21.16
CA THR A 407 -2.62 -17.81 19.99
C THR A 407 -2.92 -19.28 20.26
N ALA A 408 -2.73 -19.76 21.50
CA ALA A 408 -3.10 -21.12 21.88
C ALA A 408 -4.59 -21.42 21.68
N ARG A 409 -5.47 -20.40 21.79
CA ARG A 409 -6.92 -20.51 21.54
C ARG A 409 -7.26 -20.64 20.05
N PHE A 410 -6.38 -20.27 19.13
CA PHE A 410 -6.65 -20.42 17.70
C PHE A 410 -6.69 -21.91 17.31
N SER A 411 -5.85 -22.72 17.93
CA SER A 411 -5.75 -24.16 17.66
C SER A 411 -6.96 -24.94 18.17
N THR A 412 -7.59 -24.49 19.26
CA THR A 412 -8.80 -25.14 19.80
C THR A 412 -10.06 -24.80 18.99
N SER A 413 -10.04 -23.71 18.23
CA SER A 413 -11.09 -23.32 17.28
C SER A 413 -11.04 -24.10 15.94
N ARG A 414 -10.12 -25.06 15.77
CA ARG A 414 -9.95 -25.85 14.53
C ARG A 414 -10.79 -27.14 14.46
N ALA A 415 -11.81 -27.32 15.30
CA ALA A 415 -12.78 -28.39 15.10
C ALA A 415 -13.81 -28.00 14.00
N PRO A 416 -14.19 -28.93 13.12
CA PRO A 416 -14.71 -28.66 11.76
C PRO A 416 -15.98 -27.83 11.67
#